data_AF-A0A1M6ZUR0-F1
#
_entry.id   AF-A0A1M6ZUR0-F1
#
_cell.length_a   1.000
_cell.length_b   1.000
_cell.length_c   1.000
_cell.angle_alpha   90.00
_cell.angle_beta   90.00
_cell.angle_gamma   90.00
#
_symmetry.space_group_name_H-M   'P 1'
#
loop_
_entity.id
_entity.type
_entity.pdbx_description
1 polymer ?
#
loop_
_entity_poly.entity_id
_entity_poly.type
_entity_poly.pdbx_seq_one_letter_code
_entity_poly.pdbx_strand_id
1 'polypeptide(L)'
;MKKLPYVLLIGAALLSLPAIAQNDGDRADAANRAVNISLGSSGGALDNAALKSVRKLVGKAIIADTVDTFAVYSPRVGGPIPIEGGLNACAEAGFSATPKQFNAFVKQLRAIHPKAGTFLNVELTDQCKPIDVVASAVCGGIAGTACPDAKQFCDFGTGQCKVADAQGTCKTKPTICPQIFKPVCGCDGKTYSNACTASAAGVSIEREGECKKSEPQACGGIAGIPCPNGKTCVDDPADDCDPKRGGADCPGICQGK
;
A
#
# COMPACT_ATOMS: atom_id res chain seq x y z
N MET A 1 68.11 -15.27 -48.96
CA MET A 1 68.38 -16.72 -48.89
C MET A 1 68.68 -17.11 -47.45
N LYS A 2 67.77 -17.85 -46.80
CA LYS A 2 68.02 -19.03 -45.96
C LYS A 2 66.70 -19.46 -45.32
N LYS A 3 66.36 -20.74 -45.52
CA LYS A 3 65.11 -21.40 -45.13
C LYS A 3 65.31 -22.18 -43.82
N LEU A 4 64.23 -22.26 -43.03
CA LEU A 4 63.80 -23.36 -42.12
C LEU A 4 64.69 -23.74 -40.91
N PRO A 5 64.18 -24.48 -39.87
CA PRO A 5 62.79 -24.89 -39.55
C PRO A 5 62.36 -24.78 -38.06
N TYR A 6 61.05 -24.90 -37.86
CA TYR A 6 60.27 -25.49 -36.76
C TYR A 6 61.01 -26.07 -35.52
N VAL A 7 60.65 -25.60 -34.31
CA VAL A 7 60.60 -26.45 -33.09
C VAL A 7 59.37 -26.07 -32.28
N LEU A 8 58.48 -27.04 -32.16
CA LEU A 8 57.30 -27.09 -31.30
C LEU A 8 57.78 -27.41 -29.88
N LEU A 9 57.60 -26.50 -28.92
CA LEU A 9 57.76 -26.80 -27.49
C LEU A 9 56.51 -26.36 -26.73
N ILE A 10 55.71 -27.37 -26.42
CA ILE A 10 54.55 -27.29 -25.53
C ILE A 10 55.11 -27.10 -24.12
N GLY A 11 55.18 -25.85 -23.67
CA GLY A 11 55.55 -25.49 -22.30
C GLY A 11 54.30 -25.07 -21.53
N ALA A 12 53.68 -26.01 -20.83
CA ALA A 12 52.64 -25.73 -19.85
C ALA A 12 53.27 -25.00 -18.64
N ALA A 13 53.31 -23.67 -18.69
CA ALA A 13 53.62 -22.84 -17.54
C ALA A 13 52.36 -22.73 -16.68
N LEU A 14 52.20 -23.66 -15.74
CA LEU A 14 51.34 -23.51 -14.57
C LEU A 14 51.83 -22.29 -13.78
N LEU A 15 51.24 -21.12 -14.04
CA LEU A 15 51.30 -19.98 -13.13
C LEU A 15 50.57 -20.39 -11.85
N SER A 16 51.37 -20.84 -10.88
CA SER A 16 50.97 -20.90 -9.48
C SER A 16 50.81 -19.46 -8.99
N LEU A 17 49.59 -18.94 -9.12
CA LEU A 17 49.14 -17.85 -8.27
C LEU A 17 49.28 -18.32 -6.82
N PRO A 18 49.84 -17.53 -5.90
CA PRO A 18 49.66 -17.83 -4.49
C PRO A 18 48.15 -17.78 -4.24
N ALA A 19 47.59 -18.92 -3.85
CA ALA A 19 46.27 -18.96 -3.24
C ALA A 19 46.28 -17.92 -2.13
N ILE A 20 45.50 -16.85 -2.30
CA ILE A 20 45.08 -16.05 -1.17
C ILE A 20 44.33 -17.04 -0.29
N ALA A 21 44.98 -17.50 0.77
CA ALA A 21 44.35 -18.24 1.83
C ALA A 21 43.28 -17.31 2.41
N GLN A 22 42.06 -17.41 1.89
CA GLN A 22 40.90 -17.00 2.63
C GLN A 22 40.89 -17.95 3.83
N ASN A 23 41.17 -17.39 5.00
CA ASN A 23 40.82 -18.02 6.26
C ASN A 23 39.30 -18.24 6.23
N ASP A 24 38.88 -19.42 5.77
CA ASP A 24 37.53 -19.93 5.93
C ASP A 24 37.32 -20.32 7.40
N GLY A 25 37.37 -19.31 8.27
CA GLY A 25 37.21 -19.43 9.72
C GLY A 25 36.02 -18.65 10.29
N ASP A 26 35.35 -17.78 9.51
CA ASP A 26 34.27 -16.90 10.02
C ASP A 26 33.08 -16.77 9.05
N ARG A 27 32.90 -17.69 8.09
CA ARG A 27 31.74 -17.68 7.16
C ARG A 27 30.59 -18.59 7.64
N ALA A 28 30.39 -18.68 8.95
CA ALA A 28 29.28 -19.42 9.56
C ALA A 28 28.28 -18.54 10.33
N ASP A 29 28.53 -17.22 10.49
CA ASP A 29 27.72 -16.33 11.35
C ASP A 29 26.82 -15.33 10.60
N ALA A 30 26.63 -15.50 9.28
CA ALA A 30 25.76 -14.63 8.49
C ALA A 30 24.28 -15.05 8.50
N ALA A 31 23.97 -16.27 8.97
CA ALA A 31 22.61 -16.72 9.15
C ALA A 31 22.13 -16.24 10.53
N ASN A 32 20.97 -15.58 10.61
CA ASN A 32 20.36 -15.04 11.84
C ASN A 32 20.82 -13.65 12.35
N ARG A 33 21.00 -12.67 11.44
CA ARG A 33 21.26 -11.27 11.84
C ARG A 33 20.01 -10.51 12.29
N ALA A 34 18.85 -11.16 12.36
CA ALA A 34 17.61 -10.58 12.85
C ALA A 34 16.86 -11.51 13.80
N VAL A 35 15.87 -10.96 14.50
CA VAL A 35 14.99 -11.69 15.40
C VAL A 35 13.55 -11.20 15.29
N ASN A 36 12.65 -12.12 14.98
CA ASN A 36 11.21 -11.90 15.04
C ASN A 36 10.75 -11.99 16.50
N ILE A 37 9.94 -11.02 16.91
CA ILE A 37 9.43 -10.84 18.27
C ILE A 37 7.91 -10.81 18.18
N SER A 38 7.25 -11.81 18.75
CA SER A 38 5.79 -11.91 18.77
C SER A 38 5.29 -12.05 20.20
N LEU A 39 4.63 -11.02 20.71
CA LEU A 39 4.00 -10.99 22.03
C LEU A 39 2.49 -10.81 21.86
N GLY A 40 1.71 -11.75 22.37
CA GLY A 40 0.26 -11.75 22.23
C GLY A 40 -0.43 -12.49 23.38
N SER A 41 -1.76 -12.45 23.38
CA SER A 41 -2.61 -13.12 24.37
C SER A 41 -3.37 -14.27 23.73
N SER A 42 -3.62 -15.35 24.48
CA SER A 42 -4.36 -16.54 24.02
C SER A 42 -5.78 -16.64 24.61
N GLY A 43 -6.38 -15.53 25.05
CA GLY A 43 -7.75 -15.49 25.59
C GLY A 43 -7.91 -14.75 26.91
N GLY A 44 -7.31 -13.56 27.03
CA GLY A 44 -7.35 -12.73 28.24
C GLY A 44 -6.62 -11.40 28.06
N ALA A 45 -6.52 -10.60 29.12
CA ALA A 45 -5.81 -9.33 29.06
C ALA A 45 -4.30 -9.54 28.85
N LEU A 46 -3.71 -8.78 27.92
CA LEU A 46 -2.27 -8.80 27.65
C LEU A 46 -1.45 -8.37 28.87
N ASP A 47 -0.36 -9.06 29.16
CA ASP A 47 0.63 -8.63 30.15
C ASP A 47 1.41 -7.37 29.67
N ASN A 48 0.86 -6.21 30.02
CA ASN A 48 1.47 -4.91 29.71
C ASN A 48 2.86 -4.72 30.32
N ALA A 49 3.20 -5.43 31.40
CA ALA A 49 4.54 -5.37 32.00
C ALA A 49 5.58 -6.11 31.14
N ALA A 50 5.20 -7.27 30.58
CA ALA A 50 6.03 -7.98 29.61
C ALA A 50 6.22 -7.16 28.33
N LEU A 51 5.15 -6.58 27.78
CA LEU A 51 5.22 -5.71 26.61
C LEU A 51 6.15 -4.50 26.86
N LYS A 52 6.04 -3.85 28.02
CA LYS A 52 6.93 -2.74 28.41
C LYS A 52 8.39 -3.18 28.54
N SER A 53 8.62 -4.40 29.05
CA SER A 53 9.97 -4.97 29.17
C SER A 53 10.61 -5.23 27.81
N VAL A 54 9.86 -5.80 26.86
CA VAL A 54 10.32 -5.99 25.48
C VAL A 54 10.68 -4.65 24.84
N ARG A 55 9.78 -3.66 24.91
CA ARG A 55 10.02 -2.31 24.36
C ARG A 55 11.24 -1.63 24.98
N LYS A 56 11.41 -1.74 26.29
CA LYS A 56 12.58 -1.18 27.00
C LYS A 56 13.88 -1.85 26.56
N LEU A 57 13.86 -3.16 26.36
CA LEU A 57 15.04 -3.91 25.96
C LEU A 57 15.45 -3.57 24.52
N VAL A 58 14.50 -3.53 23.60
CA VAL A 58 14.71 -3.09 22.22
C VAL A 58 15.26 -1.66 22.19
N GLY A 59 14.64 -0.72 22.92
CA GLY A 59 15.11 0.67 22.97
C GLY A 59 16.55 0.80 23.50
N LYS A 60 16.94 0.00 24.49
CA LYS A 60 18.32 -0.06 24.96
C LYS A 60 19.28 -0.60 23.90
N ALA A 61 18.87 -1.64 23.17
CA ALA A 61 19.69 -2.23 22.11
C ALA A 61 19.91 -1.26 20.95
N ILE A 62 18.90 -0.45 20.63
CA ILE A 62 19.02 0.64 19.64
C ILE A 62 20.00 1.72 20.11
N ILE A 63 19.87 2.18 21.36
CA ILE A 63 20.79 3.20 21.91
C ILE A 63 22.24 2.69 22.00
N ALA A 64 22.43 1.38 22.09
CA ALA A 64 23.74 0.74 22.19
C ALA A 64 24.28 0.24 20.84
N ASP A 65 23.73 0.69 19.71
CA ASP A 65 24.10 0.29 18.32
C ASP A 65 24.10 -1.24 18.10
N THR A 66 23.38 -1.98 18.95
CA THR A 66 23.24 -3.44 18.84
C THR A 66 22.14 -3.79 17.84
N VAL A 67 21.15 -2.92 17.68
CA VAL A 67 20.02 -3.06 16.74
C VAL A 67 19.89 -1.75 15.97
N ASP A 68 20.00 -1.78 14.64
CA ASP A 68 19.81 -0.58 13.81
C ASP A 68 18.40 -0.54 13.20
N THR A 69 17.82 -1.70 12.90
CA THR A 69 16.49 -1.80 12.30
C THR A 69 15.51 -2.41 13.28
N PHE A 70 14.41 -1.70 13.54
CA PHE A 70 13.27 -2.22 14.29
C PHE A 70 11.98 -2.02 13.50
N ALA A 71 11.51 -3.09 12.87
CA ALA A 71 10.30 -3.11 12.06
C ALA A 71 9.11 -3.57 12.92
N VAL A 72 8.13 -2.69 13.14
CA VAL A 72 6.88 -3.08 13.81
C VAL A 72 5.87 -3.48 12.74
N TYR A 73 5.47 -4.75 12.74
CA TYR A 73 4.41 -5.23 11.89
C TYR A 73 3.09 -5.00 12.63
N SER A 74 2.33 -3.98 12.19
CA SER A 74 0.95 -3.80 12.67
C SER A 74 0.18 -5.13 12.56
N PRO A 75 -0.80 -5.39 13.44
CA PRO A 75 -1.89 -6.24 13.01
C PRO A 75 -2.47 -5.62 11.73
N ARG A 76 -2.30 -6.29 10.58
CA ARG A 76 -3.16 -6.04 9.42
C ARG A 76 -4.57 -6.38 9.89
N VAL A 77 -5.52 -5.47 9.69
CA VAL A 77 -6.94 -5.85 9.72
C VAL A 77 -7.10 -7.03 8.76
N GLY A 78 -7.42 -8.23 9.29
CA GLY A 78 -7.56 -9.47 8.50
C GLY A 78 -6.33 -10.39 8.40
N GLY A 79 -5.30 -10.25 9.25
CA GLY A 79 -4.28 -11.30 9.42
C GLY A 79 -4.84 -12.54 10.16
N PRO A 80 -4.31 -13.77 9.94
CA PRO A 80 -4.84 -15.01 10.50
C PRO A 80 -4.68 -15.18 12.03
N ILE A 81 -4.16 -14.16 12.73
CA ILE A 81 -4.03 -14.15 14.18
C ILE A 81 -4.63 -12.85 14.70
N PRO A 82 -5.81 -12.88 15.36
CA PRO A 82 -6.28 -11.76 16.16
C PRO A 82 -5.39 -11.70 17.40
N ILE A 83 -4.27 -10.97 17.35
CA ILE A 83 -3.63 -10.53 18.59
C ILE A 83 -4.58 -9.51 19.23
N GLU A 84 -5.33 -9.90 20.26
CA GLU A 84 -6.09 -8.98 21.10
C GLU A 84 -5.12 -8.06 21.86
N GLY A 85 -4.55 -7.09 21.16
CA GLY A 85 -3.45 -6.26 21.67
C GLY A 85 -2.13 -7.03 21.81
N GLY A 86 -1.04 -6.46 21.32
CA GLY A 86 0.26 -7.13 21.36
C GLY A 86 1.37 -6.39 20.64
N LEU A 87 2.47 -7.11 20.37
CA LEU A 87 3.58 -6.66 19.55
C LEU A 87 3.95 -7.76 18.56
N ASN A 88 3.93 -7.45 17.28
CA ASN A 88 4.59 -8.24 16.25
C ASN A 88 5.65 -7.34 15.61
N ALA A 89 6.90 -7.72 15.72
CA ALA A 89 8.01 -6.91 15.25
C ALA A 89 9.21 -7.76 14.88
N CYS A 90 10.17 -7.15 14.20
CA CYS A 90 11.49 -7.71 13.97
C CYS A 90 12.57 -6.69 14.34
N ALA A 91 13.66 -7.18 14.93
CA ALA A 91 14.85 -6.40 15.23
C ALA A 91 16.07 -6.98 14.49
N GLU A 92 16.80 -6.15 13.75
CA GLU A 92 18.01 -6.55 13.01
C GLU A 92 19.26 -5.97 13.66
N ALA A 93 20.30 -6.80 13.72
CA ALA A 93 21.61 -6.45 14.26
C ALA A 93 22.16 -5.21 13.55
N GLY A 94 22.72 -4.30 14.35
CA GLY A 94 23.38 -3.11 13.81
C GLY A 94 24.57 -3.44 12.91
N PHE A 95 24.95 -2.50 12.05
CA PHE A 95 26.08 -2.65 11.14
C PHE A 95 27.39 -2.95 11.89
N SER A 96 27.58 -2.28 13.03
CA SER A 96 28.76 -2.42 13.89
C SER A 96 28.58 -3.49 15.00
N ALA A 97 27.42 -4.13 15.09
CA ALA A 97 27.12 -5.08 16.15
C ALA A 97 27.80 -6.44 15.88
N THR A 98 28.52 -6.95 16.88
CA THR A 98 29.09 -8.31 16.82
C THR A 98 28.00 -9.37 17.05
N PRO A 99 28.17 -10.60 16.52
CA PRO A 99 27.25 -11.71 16.79
C PRO A 99 27.07 -11.96 18.31
N LYS A 100 28.12 -11.78 19.11
CA LYS A 100 28.06 -11.91 20.56
C LYS A 100 27.14 -10.87 21.22
N GLN A 101 27.21 -9.61 20.79
CA GLN A 101 26.33 -8.54 21.30
C GLN A 101 24.87 -8.81 20.92
N PHE A 102 24.61 -9.14 19.65
CA PHE A 102 23.27 -9.43 19.18
C PHE A 102 22.67 -10.69 19.86
N ASN A 103 23.44 -11.76 19.99
CA ASN A 103 23.00 -12.98 20.69
C ASN A 103 22.73 -12.74 22.19
N ALA A 104 23.49 -11.84 22.83
CA ALA A 104 23.20 -11.44 24.21
C ALA A 104 21.86 -10.70 24.32
N PHE A 105 21.55 -9.82 23.36
CA PHE A 105 20.24 -9.16 23.27
C PHE A 105 19.10 -10.18 23.05
N VAL A 106 19.25 -11.12 22.12
CA VAL A 106 18.25 -12.20 21.89
C VAL A 106 18.05 -13.05 23.14
N LYS A 107 19.11 -13.35 23.88
CA LYS A 107 19.04 -14.07 25.16
C LYS A 107 18.26 -13.27 26.22
N GLN A 108 18.46 -11.95 26.28
CA GLN A 108 17.71 -11.08 27.18
C GLN A 108 16.22 -11.03 26.82
N LEU A 109 15.87 -11.04 25.53
CA LEU A 109 14.47 -11.13 25.08
C LEU A 109 13.83 -12.45 25.53
N ARG A 110 14.52 -13.58 25.31
CA ARG A 110 14.04 -14.92 25.71
C ARG A 110 13.92 -15.10 27.22
N ALA A 111 14.63 -14.30 28.01
CA ALA A 111 14.55 -14.34 29.46
C ALA A 111 13.30 -13.63 30.03
N ILE A 112 12.53 -12.91 29.20
CA ILE A 112 11.27 -12.31 29.63
C ILE A 112 10.22 -13.41 29.72
N HIS A 113 9.65 -13.60 30.91
CA HIS A 113 8.60 -14.57 31.18
C HIS A 113 7.27 -13.83 31.40
N PRO A 114 6.37 -13.79 30.41
CA PRO A 114 5.06 -13.17 30.57
C PRO A 114 4.18 -13.95 31.56
N LYS A 115 3.17 -13.27 32.13
CA LYS A 115 2.13 -13.92 32.93
C LYS A 115 1.33 -14.96 32.11
N ALA A 116 0.74 -15.91 32.83
CA ALA A 116 -0.16 -16.92 32.24
C ALA A 116 -1.22 -16.26 31.34
N GLY A 117 -1.43 -16.83 30.15
CA GLY A 117 -2.33 -16.28 29.12
C GLY A 117 -1.68 -15.30 28.14
N THR A 118 -0.44 -14.84 28.40
CA THR A 118 0.38 -14.09 27.44
C THR A 118 1.55 -14.96 26.97
N PHE A 119 1.82 -14.94 25.67
CA PHE A 119 2.98 -15.61 25.08
C PHE A 119 3.98 -14.60 24.53
N LEU A 120 5.26 -14.98 24.51
CA LEU A 120 6.34 -14.27 23.84
C LEU A 120 7.16 -15.30 23.03
N ASN A 121 7.09 -15.19 21.71
CA ASN A 121 7.94 -15.96 20.79
C ASN A 121 9.08 -15.09 20.27
N VAL A 122 10.30 -15.65 20.27
CA VAL A 122 11.54 -14.97 19.87
C VAL A 122 12.32 -15.89 18.94
N GLU A 123 12.13 -15.68 17.65
CA GLU A 123 12.62 -16.55 16.58
C GLU A 123 13.69 -15.84 15.76
N LEU A 124 14.86 -16.46 15.65
CA LEU A 124 15.94 -15.92 14.84
C LEU A 124 15.58 -15.99 13.35
N THR A 125 16.02 -15.01 12.59
CA THR A 125 15.81 -14.95 11.13
C THR A 125 16.95 -14.19 10.48
N ASP A 126 17.17 -14.38 9.18
CA ASP A 126 18.32 -13.80 8.50
C ASP A 126 18.26 -12.27 8.41
N GLN A 127 17.07 -11.73 8.19
CA GLN A 127 16.81 -10.30 8.03
C GLN A 127 15.36 -9.98 8.37
N CYS A 128 15.09 -8.73 8.76
CA CYS A 128 13.70 -8.33 8.93
C CYS A 128 12.99 -8.30 7.57
N LYS A 129 11.76 -8.84 7.53
CA LYS A 129 10.94 -8.72 6.32
C LYS A 129 10.78 -7.23 6.01
N PRO A 130 11.06 -6.79 4.76
CA PRO A 130 10.78 -5.42 4.36
C PRO A 130 9.33 -5.12 4.74
N ILE A 131 9.13 -4.00 5.45
CA ILE A 131 7.80 -3.41 5.45
C ILE A 131 7.64 -2.99 3.99
N ASP A 132 6.83 -3.74 3.24
CA ASP A 132 6.48 -3.38 1.88
C ASP A 132 5.76 -2.02 1.94
N VAL A 133 6.52 -0.92 2.04
CA VAL A 133 6.21 0.28 1.27
C VAL A 133 6.36 -0.20 -0.16
N VAL A 134 5.31 -0.85 -0.67
CA VAL A 134 5.11 -1.03 -2.09
C VAL A 134 5.36 0.35 -2.64
N ALA A 135 6.47 0.54 -3.37
CA ALA A 135 6.72 1.76 -4.12
C ALA A 135 5.44 1.95 -4.90
N SER A 136 4.68 2.95 -4.48
CA SER A 136 3.25 3.00 -4.71
C SER A 136 3.10 3.11 -6.23
N ALA A 137 2.75 2.00 -6.88
CA ALA A 137 2.99 1.84 -8.31
C ALA A 137 2.22 2.92 -9.07
N VAL A 138 2.84 3.53 -10.07
CA VAL A 138 2.16 4.53 -10.89
C VAL A 138 1.12 3.82 -11.75
N CYS A 139 -0.06 4.40 -11.84
CA CYS A 139 -1.17 3.90 -12.65
C CYS A 139 -1.80 5.03 -13.47
N GLY A 140 -2.62 4.67 -14.45
CA GLY A 140 -3.19 5.62 -15.40
C GLY A 140 -2.20 6.11 -16.45
N GLY A 141 -2.22 7.41 -16.71
CA GLY A 141 -1.48 8.02 -17.81
C GLY A 141 -2.02 7.63 -19.19
N ILE A 142 -1.31 8.06 -20.24
CA ILE A 142 -1.64 7.76 -21.64
C ILE A 142 -1.68 6.26 -21.96
N ALA A 143 -0.92 5.46 -21.20
CA ALA A 143 -0.88 4.01 -21.34
C ALA A 143 -2.04 3.31 -20.62
N GLY A 144 -2.83 4.01 -19.80
CA GLY A 144 -3.90 3.41 -18.99
C GLY A 144 -3.39 2.32 -18.05
N THR A 145 -2.19 2.50 -17.48
CA THR A 145 -1.52 1.47 -16.68
C THR A 145 -2.37 1.06 -15.48
N ALA A 146 -2.73 -0.22 -15.40
CA ALA A 146 -3.46 -0.77 -14.27
C ALA A 146 -2.55 -1.03 -13.08
N CYS A 147 -3.13 -1.08 -11.87
CA CYS A 147 -2.40 -1.48 -10.69
C CYS A 147 -2.06 -2.99 -10.71
N PRO A 148 -0.89 -3.39 -10.19
CA PRO A 148 -0.41 -4.76 -10.27
C PRO A 148 -1.22 -5.77 -9.44
N ASP A 149 -1.88 -5.31 -8.37
CA ASP A 149 -2.73 -6.14 -7.52
C ASP A 149 -4.22 -5.79 -7.73
N ALA A 150 -5.07 -6.80 -7.90
CA ALA A 150 -6.52 -6.65 -8.02
C ALA A 150 -7.18 -5.97 -6.78
N LYS A 151 -6.53 -6.07 -5.62
CA LYS A 151 -6.92 -5.41 -4.36
C LYS A 151 -6.49 -3.94 -4.31
N GLN A 152 -5.84 -3.41 -5.34
CA GLN A 152 -5.48 -2.00 -5.44
C GLN A 152 -6.43 -1.26 -6.39
N PHE A 153 -6.45 0.05 -6.24
CA PHE A 153 -7.10 0.98 -7.16
C PHE A 153 -6.16 2.13 -7.49
N CYS A 154 -6.43 2.78 -8.62
CA CYS A 154 -5.67 3.95 -9.03
C CYS A 154 -6.26 5.20 -8.37
N ASP A 155 -5.50 5.80 -7.45
CA ASP A 155 -5.85 7.10 -6.88
C ASP A 155 -5.20 8.21 -7.70
N PHE A 156 -6.02 8.92 -8.48
CA PHE A 156 -5.57 10.05 -9.30
C PHE A 156 -5.39 11.34 -8.47
N GLY A 157 -5.87 11.35 -7.22
CA GLY A 157 -6.04 12.57 -6.45
C GLY A 157 -7.36 13.29 -6.78
N THR A 158 -7.84 14.07 -5.82
CA THR A 158 -9.13 14.76 -5.91
C THR A 158 -9.16 15.72 -7.11
N GLY A 159 -10.18 15.58 -7.96
CA GLY A 159 -10.43 16.49 -9.10
C GLY A 159 -9.63 16.19 -10.35
N GLN A 160 -8.89 15.07 -10.37
CA GLN A 160 -8.05 14.69 -11.50
C GLN A 160 -8.76 13.71 -12.47
N CYS A 161 -10.03 13.36 -12.23
CA CYS A 161 -10.73 12.35 -13.05
C CYS A 161 -10.95 12.79 -14.50
N LYS A 162 -10.97 14.10 -14.75
CA LYS A 162 -11.24 14.70 -16.07
C LYS A 162 -9.99 15.25 -16.75
N VAL A 163 -8.81 15.00 -16.19
CA VAL A 163 -7.55 15.40 -16.79
C VAL A 163 -7.12 14.29 -17.75
N ALA A 164 -6.87 14.65 -19.01
CA ALA A 164 -6.33 13.71 -19.98
C ALA A 164 -4.98 13.19 -19.48
N ASP A 165 -4.76 11.87 -19.58
CA ASP A 165 -3.53 11.20 -19.15
C ASP A 165 -3.18 11.41 -17.66
N ALA A 166 -4.19 11.61 -16.81
CA ALA A 166 -3.99 11.68 -15.37
C ALA A 166 -3.22 10.45 -14.87
N GLN A 167 -2.10 10.70 -14.22
CA GLN A 167 -1.35 9.67 -13.52
C GLN A 167 -1.79 9.64 -12.06
N GLY A 168 -1.95 8.42 -11.56
CA GLY A 168 -2.30 8.17 -10.17
C GLY A 168 -1.29 7.26 -9.51
N THR A 169 -1.60 6.95 -8.27
CA THR A 169 -0.81 6.05 -7.44
C THR A 169 -1.67 4.88 -7.00
N CYS A 170 -1.14 3.67 -7.13
CA CYS A 170 -1.80 2.46 -6.66
C CYS A 170 -1.88 2.46 -5.14
N LYS A 171 -3.12 2.40 -4.64
CA LYS A 171 -3.45 2.28 -3.22
C LYS A 171 -4.28 1.04 -2.98
N THR A 172 -4.09 0.41 -1.83
CA THR A 172 -4.86 -0.77 -1.42
C THR A 172 -6.31 -0.38 -1.10
N LYS A 173 -7.27 -1.13 -1.64
CA LYS A 173 -8.69 -1.00 -1.34
C LYS A 173 -8.94 -1.39 0.13
N PRO A 174 -9.53 -0.51 0.96
CA PRO A 174 -9.91 -0.88 2.32
C PRO A 174 -11.06 -1.90 2.30
N THR A 175 -11.03 -2.86 3.22
CA THR A 175 -12.09 -3.88 3.38
C THR A 175 -13.13 -3.49 4.43
N ILE A 176 -12.79 -2.55 5.31
CA ILE A 176 -13.66 -2.06 6.38
C ILE A 176 -13.70 -0.53 6.29
N CYS A 177 -14.90 0.04 6.28
CA CYS A 177 -15.11 1.48 6.25
C CYS A 177 -15.97 1.95 7.43
N PRO A 178 -15.63 3.10 8.04
CA PRO A 178 -16.45 3.70 9.07
C PRO A 178 -17.80 4.12 8.48
N GLN A 179 -18.87 4.01 9.27
CA GLN A 179 -20.23 4.43 8.91
C GLN A 179 -20.45 5.93 9.14
N ILE A 180 -19.48 6.75 8.69
CA ILE A 180 -19.55 8.20 8.79
C ILE A 180 -20.09 8.74 7.46
N PHE A 181 -21.11 9.60 7.52
CA PHE A 181 -21.64 10.25 6.34
C PHE A 181 -20.87 11.56 6.06
N LYS A 182 -19.93 11.51 5.13
CA LYS A 182 -19.19 12.65 4.59
C LYS A 182 -19.05 12.44 3.07
N PRO A 183 -20.11 12.74 2.30
CA PRO A 183 -20.25 12.23 0.95
C PRO A 183 -19.19 12.78 -0.01
N VAL A 184 -18.86 11.97 -1.02
CA VAL A 184 -17.93 12.32 -2.10
C VAL A 184 -18.49 11.87 -3.45
N CYS A 185 -18.12 12.57 -4.51
CA CYS A 185 -18.44 12.20 -5.88
C CYS A 185 -17.23 11.48 -6.50
N GLY A 186 -17.43 10.24 -6.94
CA GLY A 186 -16.39 9.45 -7.59
C GLY A 186 -16.14 9.85 -9.04
N CYS A 187 -14.99 9.45 -9.59
CA CYS A 187 -14.69 9.58 -11.02
C CYS A 187 -15.72 8.86 -11.91
N ASP A 188 -16.43 7.87 -11.37
CA ASP A 188 -17.50 7.13 -12.06
C ASP A 188 -18.85 7.86 -12.04
N GLY A 189 -18.91 9.07 -11.47
CA GLY A 189 -20.12 9.87 -11.38
C GLY A 189 -21.10 9.40 -10.30
N LYS A 190 -20.71 8.47 -9.41
CA LYS A 190 -21.54 8.00 -8.30
C LYS A 190 -21.19 8.71 -7.00
N THR A 191 -22.23 8.98 -6.21
CA THR A 191 -22.08 9.47 -4.83
C THR A 191 -21.75 8.30 -3.91
N TYR A 192 -20.69 8.44 -3.13
CA TYR A 192 -20.30 7.51 -2.07
C TYR A 192 -20.52 8.15 -0.70
N SER A 193 -20.93 7.37 0.30
CA SER A 193 -21.21 7.86 1.67
C SER A 193 -20.00 8.50 2.34
N ASN A 194 -18.79 8.02 2.00
CA ASN A 194 -17.51 8.65 2.34
C ASN A 194 -16.35 8.21 1.45
N ALA A 195 -15.18 8.84 1.62
CA ALA A 195 -13.96 8.55 0.88
C ALA A 195 -13.48 7.09 1.02
N CYS A 196 -13.68 6.46 2.17
CA CYS A 196 -13.33 5.05 2.35
C CYS A 196 -14.20 4.17 1.46
N THR A 197 -15.52 4.40 1.43
CA THR A 197 -16.44 3.61 0.59
C THR A 197 -16.15 3.76 -0.90
N ALA A 198 -15.71 4.94 -1.35
CA ALA A 198 -15.24 5.15 -2.73
C ALA A 198 -13.96 4.34 -3.01
N SER A 199 -12.98 4.43 -2.11
CA SER A 199 -11.72 3.68 -2.21
C SER A 199 -11.93 2.16 -2.16
N ALA A 200 -12.86 1.67 -1.35
CA ALA A 200 -13.22 0.25 -1.26
C ALA A 200 -13.82 -0.27 -2.57
N ALA A 201 -14.64 0.56 -3.23
CA ALA A 201 -15.14 0.29 -4.58
C ALA A 201 -14.06 0.47 -5.67
N GLY A 202 -12.87 0.94 -5.31
CA GLY A 202 -11.76 1.18 -6.23
C GLY A 202 -11.91 2.45 -7.08
N VAL A 203 -12.64 3.43 -6.58
CA VAL A 203 -12.96 4.67 -7.31
C VAL A 203 -12.23 5.86 -6.69
N SER A 204 -11.46 6.56 -7.52
CA SER A 204 -10.83 7.84 -7.16
C SER A 204 -11.90 8.94 -7.05
N ILE A 205 -11.60 9.96 -6.24
CA ILE A 205 -12.57 11.01 -5.91
C ILE A 205 -12.43 12.16 -6.91
N GLU A 206 -13.54 12.62 -7.49
CA GLU A 206 -13.57 13.83 -8.32
C GLU A 206 -13.74 15.07 -7.45
N ARG A 207 -14.65 15.04 -6.47
CA ARG A 207 -14.90 16.18 -5.60
C ARG A 207 -15.55 15.77 -4.29
N GLU A 208 -15.39 16.62 -3.29
CA GLU A 208 -16.16 16.53 -2.06
C GLU A 208 -17.64 16.85 -2.29
N GLY A 209 -18.50 16.26 -1.46
CA GLY A 209 -19.95 16.33 -1.58
C GLY A 209 -20.51 15.34 -2.61
N GLU A 210 -21.84 15.29 -2.68
CA GLU A 210 -22.54 14.40 -3.60
C GLU A 210 -22.34 14.81 -5.07
N CYS A 211 -22.42 13.84 -5.98
CA CYS A 211 -22.45 14.13 -7.40
C CYS A 211 -23.64 15.01 -7.75
N LYS A 212 -23.43 16.00 -8.62
CA LYS A 212 -24.53 16.78 -9.17
C LYS A 212 -25.38 15.82 -10.00
N LYS A 213 -26.68 15.73 -9.72
CA LYS A 213 -27.62 15.11 -10.65
C LYS A 213 -27.54 15.92 -11.94
N SER A 214 -27.51 15.26 -13.10
CA SER A 214 -27.58 15.96 -14.38
C SER A 214 -28.82 16.86 -14.33
N GLU A 215 -28.63 18.17 -14.40
CA GLU A 215 -29.77 19.07 -14.45
C GLU A 215 -30.59 18.75 -15.70
N PRO A 216 -31.93 18.84 -15.61
CA PRO A 216 -32.77 18.60 -16.77
C PRO A 216 -32.33 19.52 -17.91
N GLN A 217 -32.01 18.95 -19.05
CA GLN A 217 -31.48 19.73 -20.17
C GLN A 217 -32.61 20.55 -20.78
N ALA A 218 -32.48 21.88 -20.78
CA ALA A 218 -33.47 22.78 -21.36
C ALA A 218 -33.57 22.61 -22.89
N CYS A 219 -34.77 22.79 -23.42
CA CYS A 219 -35.11 22.76 -24.84
C CYS A 219 -36.25 23.74 -25.14
N GLY A 220 -36.65 23.89 -26.40
CA GLY A 220 -37.73 24.80 -26.79
C GLY A 220 -37.31 26.27 -26.66
N GLY A 221 -38.22 27.11 -26.18
CA GLY A 221 -38.03 28.55 -26.12
C GLY A 221 -38.20 29.24 -27.48
N ILE A 222 -38.07 30.57 -27.51
CA ILE A 222 -38.05 31.38 -28.76
C ILE A 222 -36.97 30.93 -29.76
N ALA A 223 -35.93 30.27 -29.27
CA ALA A 223 -34.83 29.76 -30.08
C ALA A 223 -35.09 28.34 -30.63
N GLY A 224 -36.19 27.69 -30.25
CA GLY A 224 -36.55 26.34 -30.70
C GLY A 224 -35.46 25.30 -30.42
N ILE A 225 -34.81 25.37 -29.26
CA ILE A 225 -33.62 24.56 -28.94
C ILE A 225 -33.99 23.07 -28.99
N PRO A 226 -33.42 22.27 -29.91
CA PRO A 226 -33.75 20.86 -30.01
C PRO A 226 -33.02 20.04 -28.94
N CYS A 227 -33.64 18.93 -28.53
CA CYS A 227 -33.00 18.01 -27.61
C CYS A 227 -31.96 17.12 -28.30
N PRO A 228 -30.78 16.91 -27.68
CA PRO A 228 -29.78 15.99 -28.22
C PRO A 228 -30.23 14.53 -28.09
N ASN A 229 -29.64 13.67 -28.92
CA ASN A 229 -29.78 12.20 -28.84
C ASN A 229 -31.23 11.69 -29.01
N GLY A 230 -32.04 12.35 -29.84
CA GLY A 230 -33.39 11.89 -30.18
C GLY A 230 -34.42 11.94 -29.04
N LYS A 231 -34.09 12.67 -27.97
CA LYS A 231 -35.00 12.97 -26.85
C LYS A 231 -36.15 13.88 -27.31
N THR A 232 -37.25 13.82 -26.58
CA THR A 232 -38.42 14.68 -26.84
C THR A 232 -38.34 15.89 -25.93
N CYS A 233 -38.59 17.08 -26.49
CA CYS A 233 -38.79 18.27 -25.70
C CYS A 233 -40.20 18.26 -25.12
N VAL A 234 -40.32 18.22 -23.81
CA VAL A 234 -41.61 18.34 -23.11
C VAL A 234 -41.63 19.65 -22.35
N ASP A 235 -42.83 20.19 -22.18
CA ASP A 235 -43.08 21.42 -21.41
C ASP A 235 -42.51 21.33 -19.99
N ASP A 236 -41.93 22.40 -19.47
CA ASP A 236 -41.41 22.43 -18.10
C ASP A 236 -42.56 22.60 -17.10
N PRO A 237 -42.94 21.59 -16.30
CA PRO A 237 -44.06 21.70 -15.38
C PRO A 237 -43.80 22.67 -14.20
N ALA A 238 -42.59 23.21 -14.10
CA ALA A 238 -42.23 24.21 -13.10
C ALA A 238 -42.51 25.66 -13.56
N ASP A 239 -42.89 25.89 -14.81
CA ASP A 239 -43.22 27.22 -15.33
C ASP A 239 -44.73 27.41 -15.54
N ASP A 240 -45.12 28.65 -15.86
CA ASP A 240 -46.50 29.06 -16.15
C ASP A 240 -46.77 29.21 -17.66
N CYS A 241 -45.84 28.74 -18.50
CA CYS A 241 -45.96 28.81 -19.95
C CYS A 241 -46.82 27.65 -20.44
N ASP A 242 -48.00 27.94 -21.01
CA ASP A 242 -48.86 26.92 -21.62
C ASP A 242 -48.68 26.91 -23.14
N PRO A 243 -48.06 25.87 -23.73
CA PRO A 243 -47.88 25.74 -25.18
C PRO A 243 -49.19 25.75 -25.97
N LYS A 244 -50.34 25.44 -25.33
CA LYS A 244 -51.66 25.42 -25.96
C LYS A 244 -52.36 26.78 -25.94
N ARG A 245 -51.87 27.74 -25.15
CA ARG A 245 -52.53 29.05 -24.94
C ARG A 245 -51.62 30.26 -25.20
N GLY A 246 -50.30 30.10 -25.25
CA GLY A 246 -49.34 31.21 -25.21
C GLY A 246 -48.32 31.36 -26.35
N GLY A 247 -48.19 30.41 -27.28
CA GLY A 247 -47.30 30.54 -28.45
C GLY A 247 -46.13 29.54 -28.50
N ALA A 248 -45.43 29.49 -29.63
CA ALA A 248 -44.42 28.48 -29.99
C ALA A 248 -43.09 28.54 -29.20
N ASP A 249 -43.01 29.43 -28.22
CA ASP A 249 -41.75 29.89 -27.61
C ASP A 249 -41.58 29.42 -26.15
N CYS A 250 -42.36 28.44 -25.67
CA CYS A 250 -42.25 27.94 -24.29
C CYS A 250 -40.96 27.11 -24.10
N PRO A 251 -40.17 27.37 -23.03
CA PRO A 251 -39.06 26.53 -22.67
C PRO A 251 -39.56 25.17 -22.16
N GLY A 252 -38.76 24.14 -22.34
CA GLY A 252 -39.09 22.78 -21.95
C GLY A 252 -37.86 22.04 -21.45
N ILE A 253 -38.07 20.79 -21.07
CA ILE A 253 -37.06 19.87 -20.58
C ILE A 253 -36.96 18.66 -21.52
N CYS A 254 -35.74 18.28 -21.87
CA CYS A 254 -35.49 17.07 -22.65
C CYS A 254 -35.74 15.80 -21.84
N GLN A 255 -36.71 15.01 -22.26
CA GLN A 255 -37.00 13.71 -21.69
C GLN A 255 -36.68 12.57 -22.67
N GLY A 256 -36.30 11.42 -22.12
CA GLY A 256 -36.13 10.19 -22.91
C GLY A 256 -37.46 9.75 -23.50
N LYS A 257 -37.42 9.14 -24.69
CA LYS A 257 -38.58 8.46 -25.27
C LYS A 257 -38.97 7.23 -24.46
#